data_AF-A0A1V9YXH3-F1
#
_entry.id   AF-A0A1V9YXH3-F1
#
_cell.length_a   1.000
_cell.length_b   1.000
_cell.length_c   1.000
_cell.angle_alpha   90.00
_cell.angle_beta   90.00
_cell.angle_gamma   90.00
#
_symmetry.space_group_name_H-M   'P 1'
#
loop_
_entity.id
_entity.type
_entity.pdbx_description
1 polymer ?
#
loop_
_entity_poly.entity_id
_entity_poly.type
_entity_poly.pdbx_seq_one_letter_code
_entity_poly.pdbx_strand_id
1 'polypeptide(L)'
;MTKHIMGQSLFQLTVLLVLTFYGDVLLGVPSGYKTGPTVHYTMVFNTFVFLQLFNEVNARRIHDELNVFAGFFSNKLYVAITVLQAAMQVLIVQFGGLPFKCVPLSSTQWLICLGLGAASLPVGLVLRLIETKDMPKSMGLWREAEPADASARGKELWTRGLARVRTQIRVVKAFKRSMGQRRLAIEN
;
A
#
# COMPACT_ATOMS: atom_id res chain seq x y z
N MET A 1 -0.83 8.13 -2.63
CA MET A 1 -0.79 6.65 -2.68
C MET A 1 0.53 6.09 -2.21
N THR A 2 1.65 6.28 -2.93
CA THR A 2 2.93 5.62 -2.61
C THR A 2 3.48 6.02 -1.23
N LYS A 3 3.31 7.29 -0.83
CA LYS A 3 3.70 7.79 0.50
C LYS A 3 3.03 7.04 1.65
N HIS A 4 1.76 6.64 1.50
CA HIS A 4 1.02 5.92 2.52
C HIS A 4 1.48 4.48 2.62
N ILE A 5 1.69 3.81 1.48
CA ILE A 5 2.16 2.42 1.45
C ILE A 5 3.55 2.32 2.07
N MET A 6 4.48 3.18 1.67
CA MET A 6 5.86 3.16 2.19
C MET A 6 5.94 3.62 3.65
N GLY A 7 5.21 4.68 4.02
CA GLY A 7 5.21 5.16 5.39
C GLY A 7 4.63 4.15 6.37
N GLN A 8 3.48 3.55 6.05
CA GLN A 8 2.86 2.53 6.91
C GLN A 8 3.68 1.25 6.95
N SER A 9 4.19 0.76 5.82
CA SER A 9 5.02 -0.47 5.81
C SER A 9 6.32 -0.28 6.58
N LEU A 10 6.99 0.86 6.45
CA LEU A 10 8.21 1.16 7.22
C LEU A 10 7.92 1.23 8.72
N PHE A 11 6.82 1.89 9.11
CA PHE A 11 6.39 1.97 10.50
C PHE A 11 6.09 0.57 11.07
N GLN A 12 5.23 -0.20 10.41
CA GLN A 12 4.86 -1.55 10.85
C GLN A 12 6.07 -2.46 10.94
N LEU A 13 6.96 -2.45 9.93
CA LEU A 13 8.19 -3.23 9.94
C LEU A 13 9.07 -2.86 11.13
N THR A 14 9.25 -1.56 11.40
CA THR A 14 10.05 -1.08 12.52
C THR A 14 9.46 -1.57 13.85
N VAL A 15 8.16 -1.41 14.07
CA VAL A 15 7.49 -1.86 15.29
C VAL A 15 7.65 -3.37 15.49
N LEU A 16 7.45 -4.16 14.44
CA LEU A 16 7.54 -5.63 14.53
C LEU A 16 8.97 -6.10 14.75
N LEU A 17 9.96 -5.48 14.12
CA LEU A 17 11.37 -5.83 14.35
C LEU A 17 11.79 -5.48 15.78
N VAL A 18 11.39 -4.29 16.27
CA VAL A 18 11.65 -3.89 17.66
C VAL A 18 10.98 -4.86 18.63
N LEU A 19 9.71 -5.20 18.43
CA LEU A 19 9.04 -6.19 19.27
C LEU A 19 9.69 -7.58 19.17
N THR A 20 10.14 -7.98 17.99
CA THR A 20 10.73 -9.31 17.78
C THR A 20 12.08 -9.45 18.47
N PHE A 21 12.94 -8.44 18.42
CA PHE A 21 14.30 -8.51 18.95
C PHE A 21 14.45 -7.95 20.37
N TYR A 22 13.64 -6.97 20.75
CA TYR A 22 13.72 -6.27 22.04
C TYR A 22 12.43 -6.34 22.87
N GLY A 23 11.41 -7.07 22.41
CA GLY A 23 10.12 -7.13 23.10
C GLY A 23 10.18 -7.81 24.46
N ASP A 24 11.12 -8.73 24.69
CA ASP A 24 11.32 -9.38 25.99
C ASP A 24 11.76 -8.38 27.07
N VAL A 25 12.71 -7.50 26.73
CA VAL A 25 13.17 -6.41 27.61
C VAL A 25 12.12 -5.31 27.73
N LEU A 26 11.51 -4.88 26.62
CA LEU A 26 10.58 -3.75 26.58
C LEU A 26 9.26 -4.04 27.31
N LEU A 27 8.79 -5.28 27.24
CA LEU A 27 7.50 -5.70 27.79
C LEU A 27 7.63 -6.42 29.14
N GLY A 28 8.87 -6.69 29.59
CA GLY A 28 9.14 -7.42 30.83
C GLY A 28 8.62 -8.87 30.79
N VAL A 29 8.61 -9.48 29.61
CA VAL A 29 8.06 -10.82 29.38
C VAL A 29 9.21 -11.79 29.14
N PRO A 30 9.17 -13.03 29.68
CA PRO A 30 10.22 -14.02 29.41
C PRO A 30 10.45 -14.22 27.92
N SER A 31 11.72 -14.18 27.53
CA SER A 31 12.14 -14.25 26.13
C SER A 31 11.69 -15.55 25.48
N GLY A 32 11.08 -15.43 24.29
CA GLY A 32 10.72 -16.58 23.46
C GLY A 32 11.90 -17.22 22.72
N TYR A 33 13.09 -16.64 22.85
CA TYR A 33 14.28 -17.09 22.14
C TYR A 33 14.68 -18.51 22.61
N LYS A 34 14.43 -19.51 21.75
CA LYS A 34 14.70 -20.95 21.93
C LYS A 34 13.69 -21.75 22.79
N THR A 35 12.59 -21.16 23.21
CA THR A 35 11.51 -21.86 23.92
C THR A 35 10.26 -21.96 23.01
N GLY A 36 9.31 -22.84 23.33
CA GLY A 36 8.15 -23.16 22.48
C GLY A 36 7.16 -21.99 22.26
N PRO A 37 5.84 -22.23 22.17
CA PRO A 37 4.86 -21.15 22.15
C PRO A 37 5.06 -20.23 23.36
N THR A 38 5.39 -18.96 23.12
CA THR A 38 5.68 -17.99 24.19
C THR A 38 4.76 -16.78 24.12
N VAL A 39 4.58 -16.16 25.27
CA VAL A 39 3.82 -14.91 25.42
C VAL A 39 4.42 -13.82 24.53
N HIS A 40 5.76 -13.76 24.44
CA HIS A 40 6.48 -12.82 23.59
C HIS A 40 6.07 -12.90 22.11
N TYR A 41 6.16 -14.08 21.48
CA TYR A 41 5.74 -14.22 20.08
C TYR A 41 4.23 -14.08 19.88
N THR A 42 3.41 -14.43 20.88
CA THR A 42 1.96 -14.19 20.82
C THR A 42 1.65 -12.69 20.82
N MET A 43 2.38 -11.88 21.59
CA MET A 43 2.25 -10.42 21.57
C MET A 43 2.73 -9.81 20.24
N VAL A 44 3.81 -10.33 19.64
CA VAL A 44 4.25 -9.92 18.29
C VAL A 44 3.14 -10.18 17.27
N PHE A 45 2.57 -11.39 17.27
CA PHE A 45 1.47 -11.77 16.39
C PHE A 45 0.22 -10.90 16.62
N ASN A 46 -0.17 -10.70 17.88
CA ASN A 46 -1.35 -9.91 18.20
C ASN A 46 -1.19 -8.44 17.79
N THR A 47 0.00 -7.87 18.02
CA THR A 47 0.35 -6.51 17.57
C THR A 47 0.32 -6.40 16.05
N PHE A 48 0.84 -7.41 15.33
CA PHE A 48 0.77 -7.45 13.87
C PHE A 48 -0.68 -7.38 13.36
N VAL A 49 -1.59 -8.18 13.92
CA VAL A 49 -2.99 -8.18 13.48
C VAL A 49 -3.66 -6.84 13.78
N PHE A 50 -3.43 -6.25 14.95
CA PHE A 50 -3.95 -4.93 15.25
C PHE A 50 -3.39 -3.83 14.35
N LEU A 51 -2.09 -3.87 14.03
CA LEU A 51 -1.50 -2.95 13.06
C LEU A 51 -2.22 -3.03 11.70
N GLN A 52 -2.66 -4.22 11.27
CA GLN A 52 -3.45 -4.35 10.04
C GLN A 52 -4.89 -3.86 10.19
N LEU A 53 -5.58 -4.16 11.29
CA LEU A 53 -6.93 -3.65 11.54
C LEU A 53 -6.99 -2.12 11.56
N PHE A 54 -6.03 -1.47 12.23
CA PHE A 54 -5.98 -0.02 12.27
C PHE A 54 -5.48 0.60 10.95
N ASN A 55 -4.56 -0.07 10.24
CA ASN A 55 -4.16 0.37 8.91
C ASN A 55 -5.29 0.23 7.88
N GLU A 56 -6.18 -0.76 8.02
CA GLU A 56 -7.38 -0.88 7.21
C GLU A 56 -8.28 0.36 7.33
N VAL A 57 -8.42 0.92 8.54
CA VAL A 57 -9.14 2.18 8.77
C VAL A 57 -8.47 3.33 8.01
N ASN A 58 -7.15 3.45 8.06
CA ASN A 58 -6.41 4.45 7.28
C ASN A 58 -6.58 4.25 5.76
N ALA A 59 -6.59 2.99 5.30
CA ALA A 59 -6.70 2.64 3.89
C ALA A 59 -8.08 2.92 3.29
N ARG A 60 -9.12 3.16 4.10
CA ARG A 60 -10.45 3.58 3.60
C ARG A 60 -10.41 4.90 2.83
N ARG A 61 -9.52 5.82 3.23
CA ARG A 61 -9.40 7.16 2.64
C ARG A 61 -7.96 7.34 2.20
N ILE A 62 -7.69 7.04 0.93
CA ILE A 62 -6.33 7.08 0.37
C ILE A 62 -6.01 8.43 -0.30
N HIS A 63 -7.04 9.22 -0.58
CA HIS A 63 -6.88 10.65 -0.86
C HIS A 63 -6.62 11.38 0.46
N ASP A 64 -5.91 12.52 0.42
CA ASP A 64 -5.46 13.32 1.58
C ASP A 64 -6.61 13.95 2.41
N GLU A 65 -7.75 13.26 2.52
CA GLU A 65 -8.86 13.57 3.42
C GLU A 65 -8.41 13.38 4.87
N LEU A 66 -8.57 14.41 5.71
CA LEU A 66 -8.11 14.34 7.11
C LEU A 66 -8.98 13.42 8.00
N ASN A 67 -10.25 13.22 7.65
CA ASN A 67 -11.19 12.45 8.48
C ASN A 67 -11.38 11.01 7.96
N VAL A 68 -10.58 10.08 8.48
CA VAL A 68 -10.70 8.63 8.17
C VAL A 68 -11.97 7.98 8.71
N PHE A 69 -12.60 8.58 9.73
CA PHE A 69 -13.82 8.07 10.36
C PHE A 69 -15.10 8.58 9.69
N ALA A 70 -14.99 9.48 8.71
CA ALA A 70 -16.14 10.01 7.98
C ALA A 70 -16.88 8.88 7.23
N GLY A 71 -18.14 8.65 7.62
CA GLY A 71 -18.96 7.58 7.07
C GLY A 71 -18.55 6.18 7.54
N PHE A 72 -17.89 6.07 8.71
CA PHE A 72 -17.41 4.78 9.21
C PHE A 72 -18.51 3.72 9.25
N PHE A 73 -19.64 4.08 9.86
CA PHE A 73 -20.81 3.21 10.07
C PHE A 73 -21.80 3.19 8.89
N SER A 74 -21.59 4.01 7.87
CA SER A 74 -22.47 4.05 6.69
C SER A 74 -22.36 2.79 5.84
N ASN A 75 -21.19 2.13 5.86
CA ASN A 75 -20.96 0.86 5.17
C ASN A 75 -21.07 -0.32 6.16
N LYS A 76 -22.24 -0.97 6.18
CA LYS A 76 -22.52 -2.11 7.07
C LYS A 76 -21.60 -3.31 6.80
N LEU A 77 -21.22 -3.55 5.55
CA LEU A 77 -20.33 -4.67 5.20
C LEU A 77 -18.92 -4.45 5.77
N TYR A 78 -18.40 -3.23 5.66
CA TYR A 78 -17.12 -2.87 6.25
C TYR A 78 -17.13 -3.10 7.76
N VAL A 79 -18.13 -2.56 8.47
CA VAL A 79 -18.26 -2.75 9.92
C VAL A 79 -18.37 -4.24 10.29
N ALA A 80 -19.16 -5.01 9.54
CA ALA A 80 -19.31 -6.44 9.78
C ALA A 80 -17.98 -7.19 9.64
N ILE A 81 -17.19 -6.90 8.60
CA ILE A 81 -15.88 -7.53 8.38
C ILE A 81 -14.88 -7.13 9.46
N THR A 82 -14.79 -5.84 9.79
CA THR A 82 -13.89 -5.35 10.84
C THR A 82 -14.21 -5.97 12.21
N VAL A 83 -15.49 -6.08 12.57
CA VAL A 83 -15.93 -6.72 13.82
C VAL A 83 -15.62 -8.22 13.79
N LEU A 84 -15.87 -8.89 12.65
CA LEU A 84 -15.58 -10.32 12.50
C LEU A 84 -14.08 -10.60 12.68
N GLN A 85 -13.21 -9.82 12.04
CA GLN A 85 -11.75 -9.99 12.18
C GLN A 85 -11.30 -9.75 13.63
N ALA A 86 -11.81 -8.70 14.29
CA ALA A 86 -11.49 -8.43 15.70
C ALA A 86 -11.96 -9.56 16.63
N ALA A 87 -13.17 -10.09 16.41
CA ALA A 87 -13.71 -11.22 17.18
C ALA A 87 -12.89 -12.50 16.94
N MET A 88 -12.57 -12.80 15.68
CA MET A 88 -11.71 -13.94 15.33
C MET A 88 -10.32 -13.80 15.96
N GLN A 89 -9.76 -12.60 16.03
CA GLN A 89 -8.48 -12.36 16.67
C GLN A 89 -8.51 -12.69 18.17
N VAL A 90 -9.58 -12.30 18.88
CA VAL A 90 -9.78 -12.69 20.28
C VAL A 90 -9.87 -14.20 20.43
N LEU A 91 -10.62 -14.88 19.55
CA LEU A 91 -10.75 -16.34 19.59
C LEU A 91 -9.41 -17.05 19.34
N ILE A 92 -8.63 -16.59 18.36
CA ILE A 92 -7.33 -17.18 18.02
C ILE A 92 -6.31 -16.98 19.16
N VAL A 93 -6.23 -15.78 19.73
CA VAL A 93 -5.24 -15.50 20.78
C VAL A 93 -5.59 -16.18 22.10
N GLN A 94 -6.87 -16.24 22.46
CA GLN A 94 -7.29 -16.78 23.75
C GLN A 94 -7.50 -18.31 23.73
N PHE A 95 -7.93 -18.87 22.60
CA PHE A 95 -8.31 -20.29 22.46
C PHE A 95 -7.58 -21.02 21.33
N GLY A 96 -6.77 -20.34 20.52
CA GLY A 96 -6.11 -20.96 19.36
C GLY A 96 -5.03 -21.97 19.71
N GLY A 97 -4.46 -21.91 20.92
CA GLY A 97 -3.57 -22.96 21.45
C GLY A 97 -2.45 -23.40 20.49
N LEU A 98 -2.24 -24.73 20.42
CA LEU A 98 -1.14 -25.35 19.65
C LEU A 98 -1.14 -25.05 18.13
N PRO A 99 -2.27 -25.11 17.39
CA PRO A 99 -2.23 -24.90 15.93
C PRO A 99 -1.77 -23.49 15.54
N PHE A 100 -2.07 -22.48 16.34
CA PHE A 100 -1.61 -21.10 16.13
C PHE A 100 -0.36 -20.76 16.95
N LYS A 101 0.15 -21.70 17.76
CA LYS A 101 1.25 -21.51 18.72
C LYS A 101 1.06 -20.24 19.57
N CYS A 102 -0.18 -19.97 19.95
CA CYS A 102 -0.55 -18.80 20.74
C CYS A 102 -0.74 -19.21 22.21
N VAL A 103 -0.27 -18.34 23.11
CA VAL A 103 -0.50 -18.46 24.55
C VAL A 103 -1.51 -17.39 24.97
N PRO A 104 -2.52 -17.71 25.79
CA PRO A 104 -3.51 -16.72 26.24
C PRO A 104 -2.82 -15.51 26.88
N LEU A 105 -3.15 -14.31 26.39
CA LEU A 105 -2.60 -13.06 26.88
C LEU A 105 -3.41 -12.53 28.07
N SER A 106 -2.74 -11.83 28.98
CA SER A 106 -3.38 -11.05 30.04
C SER A 106 -4.01 -9.77 29.50
N SER A 107 -4.96 -9.19 30.23
CA SER A 107 -5.63 -7.94 29.84
C SER A 107 -4.64 -6.78 29.62
N THR A 108 -3.58 -6.69 30.43
CA THR A 108 -2.54 -5.66 30.27
C THR A 108 -1.77 -5.83 28.96
N GLN A 109 -1.39 -7.08 28.61
CA GLN A 109 -0.69 -7.36 27.36
C GLN A 109 -1.57 -7.09 26.13
N TRP A 110 -2.87 -7.39 26.24
CA TRP A 110 -3.86 -7.03 25.23
C TRP A 110 -3.91 -5.51 24.99
N LEU A 111 -3.99 -4.72 26.06
CA LEU A 111 -4.01 -3.26 25.97
C LEU A 111 -2.73 -2.69 25.35
N ILE A 112 -1.56 -3.28 25.67
CA ILE A 112 -0.29 -2.87 25.04
C ILE A 112 -0.32 -3.16 23.54
N CYS A 113 -0.73 -4.37 23.12
CA CYS A 113 -0.83 -4.74 21.71
C CYS A 113 -1.81 -3.82 20.96
N LEU A 114 -2.96 -3.52 21.58
CA LEU A 114 -3.97 -2.62 21.03
C LEU A 114 -3.43 -1.20 20.89
N GLY A 115 -2.72 -0.69 21.90
CA GLY A 115 -2.10 0.64 21.88
C GLY A 115 -1.03 0.78 20.80
N LEU A 116 -0.16 -0.22 20.65
CA LEU A 116 0.84 -0.28 19.59
C LEU A 116 0.20 -0.33 18.20
N GLY A 117 -0.87 -1.11 18.04
CA GLY A 117 -1.66 -1.12 16.81
C GLY A 117 -2.29 0.23 16.50
N ALA A 118 -2.90 0.86 17.52
CA ALA A 118 -3.59 2.13 17.39
C ALA A 118 -2.63 3.28 16.99
N ALA A 119 -1.34 3.16 17.30
CA ALA A 119 -0.32 4.11 16.86
C ALA A 119 -0.19 4.19 15.32
N SER A 120 -0.66 3.20 14.56
CA SER A 120 -0.74 3.30 13.09
C SER A 120 -1.72 4.38 12.60
N LEU A 121 -2.76 4.71 13.37
CA LEU A 121 -3.73 5.76 13.05
C LEU A 121 -3.08 7.17 13.01
N PRO A 122 -2.41 7.67 14.07
CA PRO A 122 -1.76 8.97 14.02
C PRO A 122 -0.61 9.00 13.01
N VAL A 123 0.12 7.89 12.80
CA VAL A 123 1.11 7.80 11.70
C VAL A 123 0.42 8.03 10.34
N GLY A 124 -0.76 7.45 10.13
CA GLY A 124 -1.57 7.68 8.93
C GLY A 124 -1.98 9.13 8.76
N LEU A 125 -2.30 9.83 9.85
CA LEU A 125 -2.60 11.27 9.84
C LEU A 125 -1.35 12.10 9.50
N VAL A 126 -0.20 11.81 10.12
CA VAL A 126 1.07 12.49 9.84
C VAL A 126 1.45 12.34 8.36
N LEU A 127 1.29 11.14 7.77
CA LEU A 127 1.57 10.90 6.36
C LEU A 127 0.65 11.69 5.40
N ARG A 128 -0.55 12.08 5.84
CA ARG A 128 -1.46 12.96 5.07
C ARG A 128 -1.02 14.42 5.15
N LEU A 129 -0.51 14.85 6.30
CA LEU A 129 -0.02 16.22 6.52
C LEU A 129 1.27 16.51 5.77
N ILE A 130 2.05 15.49 5.40
CA ILE A 130 3.26 15.66 4.59
C ILE A 130 2.84 15.93 3.14
N GLU A 131 3.00 17.20 2.73
CA GLU A 131 2.89 17.62 1.34
C GLU A 131 4.09 17.09 0.54
N THR A 132 3.83 16.28 -0.48
CA THR A 132 4.87 15.67 -1.33
C THR A 132 5.57 16.66 -2.26
N LYS A 133 5.14 17.93 -2.24
CA LYS A 133 5.67 19.01 -3.09
C LYS A 133 7.08 19.45 -2.67
N ASP A 134 7.41 19.33 -1.39
CA ASP A 134 8.67 19.80 -0.82
C ASP A 134 9.75 18.71 -0.72
N MET A 135 9.46 17.48 -1.19
CA MET A 135 10.42 16.39 -1.08
C MET A 135 11.56 16.51 -2.12
N PRO A 136 12.82 16.29 -1.71
CA PRO A 136 13.98 16.37 -2.59
C PRO A 136 13.89 15.35 -3.74
N LYS A 137 14.42 15.71 -4.92
CA LYS A 137 14.34 14.89 -6.15
C LYS A 137 14.94 13.48 -6.02
N SER A 138 15.86 13.26 -5.07
CA SER A 138 16.40 11.93 -4.74
C SER A 138 15.36 10.97 -4.17
N MET A 139 14.28 11.51 -3.59
CA MET A 139 13.15 10.79 -3.02
C MET A 139 12.05 10.53 -4.08
N GLY A 140 12.45 10.29 -5.34
CA GLY A 140 11.53 10.04 -6.45
C GLY A 140 10.60 8.84 -6.22
N LEU A 141 11.00 7.92 -5.34
CA LEU A 141 10.20 6.78 -4.90
C LEU A 141 8.96 7.17 -4.07
N TRP A 142 9.02 8.29 -3.35
CA TRP A 142 7.91 8.82 -2.54
C TRP A 142 7.11 9.90 -3.26
N ARG A 143 7.64 10.41 -4.37
CA ARG A 143 6.97 11.39 -5.21
C ARG A 143 5.81 10.70 -5.91
N GLU A 144 4.59 11.11 -5.55
CA GLU A 144 3.41 10.80 -6.33
C GLU A 144 3.69 11.26 -7.77
N ALA A 145 3.57 10.36 -8.75
CA ALA A 145 3.60 10.78 -10.14
C ALA A 145 2.49 11.81 -10.30
N GLU A 146 2.81 13.03 -10.75
CA GLU A 146 1.75 13.95 -11.15
C GLU A 146 0.82 13.19 -12.09
N PRO A 147 -0.51 13.32 -11.94
CA PRO A 147 -1.42 12.84 -12.95
C PRO A 147 -1.11 13.65 -14.21
N ALA A 148 -0.21 13.14 -15.04
CA ALA A 148 0.05 13.69 -16.36
C ALA A 148 -1.32 13.71 -17.03
N ASP A 149 -1.82 14.90 -17.39
CA ASP A 149 -3.13 15.11 -17.97
C ASP A 149 -3.38 14.03 -19.02
N ALA A 150 -4.11 12.98 -18.65
CA ALA A 150 -4.22 11.78 -19.47
C ALA A 150 -4.88 12.13 -20.81
N SER A 151 -5.73 13.16 -20.78
CA SER A 151 -6.35 13.82 -21.94
C SER A 151 -5.33 14.55 -22.82
N ALA A 152 -4.40 15.32 -22.26
CA ALA A 152 -3.38 16.03 -23.03
C ALA A 152 -2.38 15.06 -23.67
N ARG A 153 -1.93 14.05 -22.91
CA ARG A 153 -1.04 13.00 -23.40
C ARG A 153 -1.71 12.11 -24.45
N GLY A 154 -3.00 11.82 -24.30
CA GLY A 154 -3.80 11.11 -25.31
C GLY A 154 -3.91 11.88 -26.63
N LYS A 155 -4.20 13.19 -26.56
CA LYS A 155 -4.22 14.08 -27.74
C LYS A 155 -2.85 14.15 -28.43
N GLU A 156 -1.76 14.24 -27.66
CA GLU A 156 -0.41 14.27 -28.20
C GLU A 156 -0.02 12.94 -28.88
N LEU A 157 -0.38 11.79 -28.29
CA LEU A 157 -0.15 10.49 -28.90
C LEU A 157 -0.95 10.32 -30.20
N TRP A 158 -2.20 10.78 -30.23
CA TRP A 158 -3.05 10.73 -31.43
C TRP A 158 -2.50 11.60 -32.56
N THR A 159 -2.07 12.82 -32.27
CA THR A 159 -1.47 13.73 -33.26
C THR A 159 -0.16 13.18 -33.82
N ARG A 160 0.71 12.62 -32.96
CA ARG A 160 1.93 11.91 -33.39
C ARG A 160 1.60 10.67 -34.24
N GLY A 161 0.54 9.93 -33.90
CA GLY A 161 0.04 8.79 -34.68
C GLY A 161 -0.39 9.20 -36.10
N LEU A 162 -1.21 10.25 -36.21
CA LEU A 162 -1.65 10.80 -37.50
C LEU A 162 -0.48 11.30 -38.36
N ALA A 163 0.52 11.94 -37.74
CA ALA A 163 1.72 12.40 -38.44
C ALA A 163 2.52 11.23 -39.05
N ARG A 164 2.59 10.08 -38.38
CA ARG A 164 3.23 8.86 -38.92
C ARG A 164 2.49 8.30 -40.11
N VAL A 165 1.16 8.18 -40.01
CA VAL A 165 0.31 7.67 -41.10
C VAL A 165 0.43 8.57 -42.34
N ARG A 166 0.42 9.89 -42.16
CA ARG A 166 0.59 10.85 -43.26
C ARG A 166 1.93 10.67 -43.96
N THR A 167 3.00 10.46 -43.20
CA THR A 167 4.34 10.21 -43.75
C THR A 167 4.39 8.90 -44.51
N GLN A 168 3.79 7.83 -43.98
CA GLN A 168 3.72 6.52 -44.67
C GLN A 168 2.96 6.61 -46.00
N ILE A 169 1.82 7.31 -46.04
CA ILE A 169 1.07 7.51 -47.28
C ILE A 169 1.90 8.28 -48.31
N ARG A 170 2.67 9.29 -47.87
CA ARG A 170 3.54 10.07 -48.77
C ARG A 170 4.64 9.18 -49.37
N VAL A 171 5.27 8.33 -48.56
CA VAL A 171 6.30 7.38 -49.01
C VAL A 171 5.71 6.39 -50.03
N VAL A 172 4.55 5.80 -49.75
CA VAL A 172 3.88 4.87 -50.69
C VAL A 172 3.53 5.56 -52.01
N LYS A 173 3.04 6.80 -51.97
CA LYS A 173 2.76 7.58 -53.20
C LYS A 173 4.03 7.86 -54.00
N ALA A 174 5.17 8.14 -53.34
CA ALA A 174 6.45 8.34 -54.02
C ALA A 174 6.94 7.04 -54.71
N PHE A 175 6.84 5.89 -54.04
CA PHE A 175 7.17 4.59 -54.64
C PHE A 175 6.28 4.26 -55.84
N LYS A 176 4.95 4.49 -55.75
CA LYS A 176 4.04 4.28 -56.89
C LYS A 176 4.40 5.16 -58.10
N ARG A 177 4.78 6.42 -57.88
CA ARG A 177 5.23 7.32 -58.95
C ARG A 177 6.52 6.84 -59.61
N SER A 178 7.49 6.39 -58.81
CA SER A 178 8.76 5.84 -59.31
C SER A 178 8.55 4.56 -60.14
N MET A 179 7.68 3.64 -59.68
CA MET A 179 7.32 2.44 -60.44
C MET A 179 6.59 2.76 -61.75
N GLY A 180 5.69 3.76 -61.74
CA GLY A 180 5.02 4.23 -62.95
C GLY A 180 6.00 4.77 -64.00
N GLN A 181 6.99 5.57 -63.58
CA GLN A 181 8.05 6.06 -64.47
C GLN A 181 8.92 4.94 -65.03
N ARG A 182 9.30 3.95 -64.19
CA ARG A 182 10.06 2.78 -64.66
C ARG A 182 9.30 1.94 -65.68
N ARG A 183 7.99 1.78 -65.52
CA ARG A 183 7.15 1.04 -66.46
C ARG A 183 7.11 1.72 -67.84
N LEU A 184 6.94 3.04 -67.88
CA LEU A 184 6.92 3.82 -69.13
C LEU A 184 8.28 3.86 -69.85
N ALA A 185 9.38 3.68 -69.13
CA ALA A 185 10.72 3.61 -69.69
C ALA A 185 11.08 2.23 -70.30
N ILE A 186 10.30 1.18 -70.02
CA ILE A 186 10.46 -0.17 -70.60
C ILE A 186 9.55 -0.35 -71.83
N GLU A 187 8.52 0.47 -71.96
CA GLU A 187 7.49 0.40 -73.01
C GLU A 187 7.78 1.31 -74.23
N ASN A 188 8.89 2.06 -74.21
CA ASN A 188 9.47 2.79 -75.36
C ASN A 188 10.83 2.20 -75.72
#